data_AF-A0A9Q4KWA3-F1
#
_entry.id   AF-A0A9Q4KWA3-F1
#
_cell.length_a   1.000
_cell.length_b   1.000
_cell.length_c   1.000
_cell.angle_alpha   90.00
_cell.angle_beta   90.00
_cell.angle_gamma   90.00
#
_symmetry.space_group_name_H-M   'P 1'
#
loop_
_entity.id
_entity.type
_entity.pdbx_description
1 polymer ?
#
loop_
_entity_poly.entity_id
_entity_poly.type
_entity_poly.pdbx_seq_one_letter_code
_entity_poly.pdbx_strand_id
1 'polypeptide(L)'
;MENDGLTIVYTGKGKGKTTAALGIALRATGYKKKTCMIQFIKGSWHYGEMDSSKRLEPEFEMVAVGKGFVGIIDDKSPKEDHEKVAKEAIR
;
A
#
# COMPACT_ATOMS: atom_id res chain seq x y z
N MET A 1 -13.58 -14.44 21.00
CA MET A 1 -12.34 -13.78 20.52
C MET A 1 -12.67 -12.30 20.46
N GLU A 2 -11.90 -11.45 21.14
CA GLU A 2 -12.03 -10.01 20.98
C GLU A 2 -11.93 -9.65 19.48
N ASN A 3 -12.80 -8.75 19.02
CA ASN A 3 -12.83 -8.26 17.63
C ASN A 3 -11.70 -7.25 17.37
N ASP A 4 -10.52 -7.46 17.94
CA ASP A 4 -9.42 -6.51 17.85
C ASP A 4 -8.63 -6.73 16.57
N GLY A 5 -8.40 -5.64 15.85
CA GLY A 5 -7.59 -5.65 14.63
C GLY A 5 -6.13 -6.00 14.94
N LEU A 6 -5.50 -6.78 14.07
CA LEU A 6 -4.09 -7.13 14.18
C LEU A 6 -3.22 -6.22 13.30
N THR A 7 -2.07 -5.82 13.81
CA THR A 7 -1.02 -5.17 13.01
C THR A 7 -0.03 -6.22 12.52
N ILE A 8 0.11 -6.35 11.20
CA ILE A 8 0.99 -7.33 10.56
C ILE A 8 2.11 -6.58 9.82
N VAL A 9 3.37 -6.93 10.11
CA VAL A 9 4.55 -6.33 9.48
C VAL A 9 5.27 -7.37 8.61
N TYR A 10 5.21 -7.19 7.30
CA TYR A 10 6.03 -7.95 6.35
C TYR A 10 7.36 -7.22 6.10
N THR A 11 8.46 -7.73 6.67
CA THR A 11 9.81 -7.15 6.54
C THR A 11 10.82 -8.17 5.98
N GLY A 12 12.06 -7.74 5.75
CA GLY A 12 13.15 -8.54 5.22
C GLY A 12 13.44 -8.32 3.74
N LYS A 13 14.57 -8.87 3.25
CA LYS A 13 15.08 -8.64 1.89
C LYS A 13 14.39 -9.50 0.82
N GLY A 14 13.68 -10.56 1.22
CA GLY A 14 12.98 -11.45 0.30
C GLY A 14 11.87 -10.75 -0.51
N LYS A 15 11.64 -11.24 -1.73
CA LYS A 15 10.47 -10.87 -2.55
C LYS A 15 9.22 -11.49 -1.92
N GLY A 16 8.09 -10.76 -1.97
CA GLY A 16 6.79 -11.29 -1.55
C GLY A 16 6.02 -10.43 -0.53
N LYS A 17 6.65 -9.41 0.08
CA LYS A 17 5.99 -8.54 1.08
C LYS A 17 4.70 -7.90 0.57
N THR A 18 4.77 -7.25 -0.59
CA THR A 18 3.60 -6.62 -1.24
C THR A 18 2.57 -7.66 -1.65
N THR A 19 3.01 -8.80 -2.19
CA THR A 19 2.12 -9.88 -2.64
C THR A 19 1.36 -10.51 -1.46
N ALA A 20 2.01 -10.67 -0.30
CA ALA A 20 1.37 -11.16 0.91
C ALA A 20 0.27 -10.20 1.40
N ALA A 21 0.56 -8.89 1.42
CA ALA A 21 -0.43 -7.87 1.77
C ALA A 21 -1.63 -7.86 0.80
N LEU A 22 -1.37 -7.95 -0.51
CA LEU A 22 -2.43 -8.06 -1.53
C LEU A 22 -3.26 -9.34 -1.39
N GLY A 23 -2.64 -10.45 -1.01
CA GLY A 23 -3.36 -11.71 -0.73
C GLY A 23 -4.36 -11.57 0.42
N ILE A 24 -4.00 -10.81 1.47
CA ILE A 24 -4.92 -10.49 2.56
C ILE A 24 -6.05 -9.57 2.07
N ALA A 25 -5.74 -8.54 1.29
CA ALA A 25 -6.75 -7.64 0.72
C ALA A 25 -7.75 -8.38 -0.19
N LEU A 26 -7.25 -9.28 -1.04
CA LEU A 26 -8.09 -10.11 -1.91
C LEU A 26 -8.99 -11.05 -1.10
N ARG A 27 -8.45 -11.67 -0.04
CA ARG A 27 -9.24 -12.50 0.87
C ARG A 27 -10.36 -11.69 1.55
N ALA A 28 -10.04 -10.51 2.07
CA ALA A 28 -11.00 -9.62 2.71
C ALA A 28 -12.11 -9.18 1.72
N THR A 29 -11.72 -8.85 0.49
CA THR A 29 -12.63 -8.53 -0.62
C THR A 29 -13.61 -9.66 -0.91
N GLY A 30 -13.13 -10.92 -0.96
CA GLY A 30 -13.99 -12.09 -1.13
C GLY A 30 -15.05 -12.26 -0.03
N TYR A 31 -14.79 -11.74 1.18
CA TYR A 31 -15.75 -11.68 2.28
C TYR A 31 -16.54 -10.35 2.35
N LYS A 32 -16.52 -9.56 1.26
CA LYS A 32 -17.20 -8.25 1.15
C LYS A 32 -16.78 -7.24 2.22
N LYS A 33 -15.52 -7.32 2.68
CA LYS A 33 -14.93 -6.35 3.61
C LYS A 33 -14.29 -5.22 2.82
N LYS A 34 -14.49 -3.98 3.28
CA LYS A 34 -13.83 -2.80 2.72
C LYS A 34 -12.35 -2.80 3.07
N THR A 35 -11.50 -2.62 2.07
CA THR A 35 -10.05 -2.62 2.20
C THR A 35 -9.48 -1.42 1.44
N CYS A 36 -8.53 -0.72 2.06
CA CYS A 36 -7.77 0.35 1.43
C CYS A 36 -6.28 -0.02 1.46
N MET A 37 -5.60 0.06 0.32
CA MET A 37 -4.14 -0.07 0.22
C MET A 37 -3.52 1.27 -0.16
N ILE A 38 -2.67 1.80 0.72
CA ILE A 38 -1.90 3.03 0.50
C ILE A 38 -0.46 2.65 0.14
N GLN A 39 0.07 3.19 -0.96
CA GLN A 39 1.42 2.88 -1.44
C GLN A 39 2.26 4.15 -1.56
N PHE A 40 3.35 4.26 -0.79
CA PHE A 40 4.18 5.48 -0.70
C PHE A 40 5.28 5.62 -1.77
N ILE A 41 5.63 4.53 -2.46
CA ILE A 41 6.80 4.49 -3.37
C ILE A 41 6.38 4.45 -4.84
N LYS A 42 5.27 3.79 -5.17
CA LYS A 42 4.97 3.41 -6.56
C LYS A 42 4.12 4.45 -7.31
N GLY A 43 4.37 5.74 -7.06
CA GLY A 43 3.50 6.83 -7.53
C GLY A 43 3.32 6.92 -9.04
N SER A 44 4.40 6.82 -9.84
CA SER A 44 4.35 7.08 -11.28
C SER A 44 4.41 5.82 -12.16
N TRP A 45 4.53 4.63 -11.57
CA TRP A 45 4.76 3.40 -12.33
C TRP A 45 3.47 2.57 -12.44
N HIS A 46 3.12 2.16 -13.65
CA HIS A 46 1.96 1.30 -13.88
C HIS A 46 2.29 -0.18 -13.58
N TYR A 47 1.41 -0.86 -12.85
CA TYR A 47 1.50 -2.30 -12.57
C TYR A 47 0.10 -2.91 -12.50
N GLY A 48 0.01 -4.21 -12.82
CA GLY A 48 -1.27 -4.90 -13.01
C GLY A 48 -2.16 -4.95 -11.76
N GLU A 49 -1.58 -4.84 -10.56
CA GLU A 49 -2.36 -4.80 -9.33
C GLU A 49 -3.22 -3.52 -9.21
N MET A 50 -2.83 -2.42 -9.86
CA MET A 50 -3.61 -1.17 -9.91
C MET A 50 -4.85 -1.31 -10.81
N ASP A 51 -4.75 -2.04 -11.92
CA ASP A 51 -5.93 -2.33 -12.74
C ASP A 51 -6.82 -3.41 -12.12
N SER A 52 -6.22 -4.33 -11.37
CA SER A 52 -6.97 -5.33 -10.63
C SER A 52 -7.79 -4.70 -9.51
N SER A 53 -7.28 -3.67 -8.81
CA SER A 53 -8.06 -3.00 -7.76
C SER A 53 -9.33 -2.36 -8.31
N LYS A 54 -9.29 -1.72 -9.50
CA LYS A 54 -10.48 -1.16 -10.15
C LYS A 54 -11.58 -2.19 -10.42
N ARG A 55 -11.20 -3.44 -10.67
CA ARG A 55 -12.16 -4.56 -10.88
C ARG A 55 -12.76 -5.08 -9.58
N LEU A 56 -12.17 -4.71 -8.45
CA LEU A 56 -12.54 -5.14 -7.10
C LEU A 56 -13.25 -4.02 -6.34
N GLU A 57 -13.58 -2.92 -7.01
CA GLU A 57 -14.45 -1.88 -6.45
C GLU A 57 -15.89 -2.41 -6.26
N PRO A 58 -16.60 -1.95 -5.21
CA PRO A 58 -16.20 -0.93 -4.23
C PRO A 58 -15.42 -1.48 -3.01
N GLU A 59 -15.19 -2.78 -2.92
CA GLU A 59 -14.61 -3.40 -1.73
C GLU A 59 -13.10 -3.13 -1.57
N PHE A 60 -12.36 -2.94 -2.65
CA PHE A 60 -10.92 -2.69 -2.60
C PHE A 60 -10.51 -1.42 -3.35
N GLU A 61 -9.95 -0.47 -2.59
CA GLU A 61 -9.35 0.75 -3.13
C GLU A 61 -7.83 0.70 -2.99
N MET A 62 -7.13 1.12 -4.04
CA MET A 62 -5.68 1.27 -4.04
C MET A 62 -5.32 2.72 -4.36
N VAL A 63 -4.64 3.37 -3.42
CA VAL A 63 -4.22 4.77 -3.53
C VAL A 63 -2.70 4.83 -3.55
N ALA A 64 -2.15 5.28 -4.66
CA ALA A 64 -0.73 5.59 -4.78
C ALA A 64 -0.50 7.02 -4.29
N VAL A 65 0.35 7.15 -3.27
CA VAL A 65 0.70 8.40 -2.61
C VAL A 65 2.22 8.47 -2.45
N GLY A 66 2.77 9.57 -1.94
CA GLY A 66 4.20 9.65 -1.65
C GLY A 66 5.07 10.10 -2.83
N LYS A 67 6.35 10.34 -2.51
CA LYS A 67 7.34 10.92 -3.43
C LYS A 67 8.20 9.88 -4.16
N GLY A 68 8.01 8.59 -3.87
CA GLY A 68 8.85 7.54 -4.43
C GLY A 68 9.72 6.86 -3.40
N PHE A 69 10.86 6.33 -3.85
CA PHE A 69 11.84 5.69 -2.98
C PHE A 69 12.44 6.69 -1.98
N VAL A 70 12.88 6.22 -0.81
CA VAL A 70 13.48 7.03 0.26
C VAL A 70 14.98 6.76 0.33
N GLY A 71 15.80 7.76 0.04
CA GLY A 71 17.26 7.69 0.14
C GLY A 71 17.94 6.71 -0.84
N ILE A 72 17.20 6.22 -1.84
CA ILE A 72 17.70 5.31 -2.88
C ILE A 72 17.11 5.70 -4.24
N ILE A 73 17.78 5.28 -5.33
CA ILE A 73 17.36 5.48 -6.73
C ILE A 73 16.96 6.94 -7.03
N ASP A 74 17.97 7.79 -7.20
CA ASP A 74 17.84 9.22 -7.58
C ASP A 74 17.00 10.10 -6.61
N ASP A 75 16.63 9.57 -5.44
CA ASP A 75 16.04 10.37 -4.38
C ASP A 75 17.09 11.24 -3.68
N LYS A 76 16.95 12.56 -3.86
CA LYS A 76 17.75 13.59 -3.20
C LYS A 76 16.95 14.35 -2.14
N SER A 77 15.68 13.98 -1.93
CA SER A 77 14.82 14.70 -1.01
C SER A 77 15.14 14.32 0.44
N PRO A 78 15.03 15.27 1.39
CA PRO A 78 15.17 14.97 2.80
C PRO A 78 14.11 13.96 3.26
N LYS A 79 14.44 13.14 4.27
CA LYS A 79 13.49 12.15 4.80
C LYS A 79 12.22 12.82 5.34
N GLU A 80 12.36 14.04 5.86
CA GLU A 80 11.29 14.87 6.40
C GLU A 80 10.20 15.17 5.34
N ASP A 81 10.59 15.30 4.06
CA ASP A 81 9.65 15.51 2.97
C ASP A 81 8.76 14.28 2.73
N HIS A 82 9.37 13.08 2.78
CA HIS A 82 8.64 11.83 2.67
C HIS A 82 7.69 11.62 3.84
N GLU A 83 8.12 11.96 5.05
CA GLU A 83 7.28 11.91 6.25
C GLU A 83 6.10 12.88 6.16
N LYS A 84 6.30 14.08 5.62
CA LYS A 84 5.24 15.07 5.41
C LYS A 84 4.20 14.55 4.41
N VAL A 85 4.63 14.05 3.26
CA VAL A 85 3.72 13.53 2.23
C VAL A 85 2.97 12.29 2.74
N ALA A 86 3.64 11.43 3.52
CA ALA A 86 3.01 10.27 4.12
C ALA A 86 1.90 10.66 5.12
N LYS A 87 2.07 11.75 5.87
CA LYS A 87 1.05 12.29 6.78
C LYS A 87 -0.12 12.92 6.03
N GLU A 88 0.13 13.57 4.90
CA GLU A 88 -0.92 14.17 4.06
C GLU A 88 -1.77 13.08 3.37
N ALA A 89 -1.19 11.92 3.06
CA ALA A 89 -1.87 10.80 2.40
C ALA A 89 -2.98 10.13 3.22
N ILE A 90 -3.03 10.36 4.54
CA ILE A 90 -3.94 9.70 5.49
C ILE A 90 -5.00 10.69 6.01
N ARG A 91 -5.02 11.93 5.50
CA ARG A 91 -6.05 12.94 5.81
C ARG A 91 -7.20 12.88 4.82
#